data_AF-A0A3D2VJF3-F1
#
_entry.id   AF-A0A3D2VJF3-F1
#
_cell.length_a   1.000
_cell.length_b   1.000
_cell.length_c   1.000
_cell.angle_alpha   90.00
_cell.angle_beta   90.00
_cell.angle_gamma   90.00
#
_symmetry.space_group_name_H-M   'P 1'
#
loop_
_entity.id
_entity.type
_entity.pdbx_description
1 polymer ?
#
loop_
_entity_poly.entity_id
_entity_poly.type
_entity_poly.pdbx_seq_one_letter_code
_entity_poly.pdbx_strand_id
1 'polypeptide(L)'
;AIAVVAVAVGYGATRSGRMRDDERDLTPADLPEQRWALRADLDRTRFAVGLRGYRMDQVDSVLDRLSRDLDQREAYIAELIRGLEAAGRNIPARPLPQVTEADGDEAAPEPDADA
;
A
#
# COMPACT_ATOMS: atom_id res chain seq x y z
N ALA A 1 24.40 -2.14 48.60
CA ALA A 1 24.18 -2.85 47.34
C ALA A 1 22.67 -3.04 47.14
N ILE A 2 22.25 -3.12 45.88
CA ILE A 2 20.97 -2.65 45.31
C ILE A 2 19.74 -3.46 45.77
N ALA A 3 18.64 -2.76 46.07
CA ALA A 3 17.30 -3.33 46.26
C ALA A 3 16.61 -3.45 44.89
N VAL A 4 16.16 -4.66 44.53
CA VAL A 4 15.36 -4.91 43.32
C VAL A 4 13.91 -5.11 43.77
N VAL A 5 13.07 -4.11 43.51
CA VAL A 5 11.62 -4.20 43.67
C VAL A 5 11.06 -4.90 42.44
N ALA A 6 10.59 -6.13 42.61
CA ALA A 6 9.80 -6.83 41.61
C ALA A 6 8.39 -6.22 41.59
N VAL A 7 8.11 -5.37 40.59
CA VAL A 7 6.77 -4.87 40.33
C VAL A 7 5.98 -5.94 39.61
N ALA A 8 4.91 -6.39 40.24
CA ALA A 8 3.97 -7.38 39.76
C ALA A 8 3.27 -6.91 38.47
N VAL A 9 3.36 -7.70 37.40
CA VAL A 9 2.51 -7.55 36.22
C VAL A 9 1.13 -8.10 36.59
N GLY A 10 0.20 -7.19 36.85
CA GLY A 10 -1.21 -7.51 37.10
C GLY A 10 -1.82 -8.16 35.86
N TYR A 11 -2.14 -9.45 35.99
CA TYR A 11 -3.00 -10.18 35.06
C TYR A 11 -4.44 -9.67 35.25
N GLY A 12 -4.78 -8.61 34.51
CA GLY A 12 -6.13 -8.05 34.47
C GLY A 12 -7.04 -8.91 33.60
N ALA A 13 -7.61 -9.96 34.18
CA ALA A 13 -8.78 -10.61 33.61
C ALA A 13 -9.99 -9.67 33.76
N THR A 14 -10.36 -8.95 32.70
CA THR A 14 -11.73 -8.43 32.57
C THR A 14 -12.27 -8.62 31.15
N ARG A 15 -13.38 -9.33 31.12
CA ARG A 15 -14.28 -9.64 30.00
C ARG A 15 -14.73 -8.36 29.31
N SER A 16 -14.26 -8.07 28.11
CA SER A 16 -14.92 -7.12 27.21
C SER A 16 -14.58 -7.40 25.76
N GLY A 17 -15.63 -7.59 24.96
CA GLY A 17 -15.57 -7.65 23.51
C GLY A 17 -15.06 -8.97 22.97
N ARG A 18 -15.93 -9.68 22.25
CA ARG A 18 -15.45 -10.43 21.09
C ARG A 18 -14.69 -9.41 20.26
N MET A 19 -13.36 -9.41 20.33
CA MET A 19 -12.58 -8.90 19.21
C MET A 19 -13.05 -9.78 18.08
N ARG A 20 -13.90 -9.22 17.23
CA ARG A 20 -13.98 -9.72 15.87
C ARG A 20 -12.51 -9.81 15.47
N ASP A 21 -12.08 -10.99 15.04
CA ASP A 21 -11.04 -10.99 14.03
C ASP A 21 -11.64 -10.12 12.92
N ASP A 22 -11.41 -8.80 13.02
CA ASP A 22 -11.43 -7.92 11.88
C ASP A 22 -10.33 -8.54 11.06
N GLU A 23 -10.76 -9.48 10.22
CA GLU A 23 -10.07 -10.08 9.11
C GLU A 23 -9.04 -9.04 8.70
N ARG A 24 -7.77 -9.29 9.08
CA ARG A 24 -6.68 -8.33 8.88
C ARG A 24 -6.92 -7.82 7.47
N ASP A 25 -7.13 -6.52 7.34
CA ASP A 25 -7.61 -5.87 6.12
C ASP A 25 -6.51 -5.98 5.05
N LEU A 26 -6.27 -7.22 4.61
CA LEU A 26 -5.34 -7.65 3.58
C LEU A 26 -5.95 -7.38 2.21
N THR A 27 -7.08 -6.65 2.16
CA THR A 27 -7.64 -6.09 0.95
C THR A 27 -6.49 -5.38 0.23
N PRO A 28 -6.14 -5.83 -0.99
CA PRO A 28 -5.13 -5.19 -1.79
C PRO A 28 -5.39 -3.69 -1.88
N ALA A 29 -4.32 -2.90 -1.98
CA ALA A 29 -4.43 -1.46 -2.18
C ALA A 29 -5.43 -1.18 -3.33
N ASP A 30 -6.52 -0.46 -3.01
CA ASP A 30 -7.64 -0.20 -3.92
C ASP A 30 -7.23 0.76 -5.04
N LEU A 31 -6.54 0.21 -6.04
CA LEU A 31 -6.07 0.90 -7.22
C LEU A 31 -6.85 0.42 -8.44
N PRO A 32 -7.12 1.32 -9.41
CA PRO A 32 -7.82 0.94 -10.62
C PRO A 32 -7.00 -0.02 -11.48
N GLU A 33 -7.60 -1.15 -11.86
CA GLU A 33 -6.95 -2.14 -12.73
C GLU A 33 -7.06 -1.78 -14.22
N GLN A 34 -8.18 -1.18 -14.63
CA GLN A 34 -8.49 -0.93 -16.05
C GLN A 34 -8.11 0.48 -16.53
N ARG A 35 -7.57 1.32 -15.65
CA ARG A 35 -7.08 2.66 -15.99
C ARG A 35 -5.89 3.01 -15.13
N TRP A 36 -5.07 3.94 -15.61
CA TRP A 36 -3.92 4.41 -14.87
C TRP A 36 -4.37 5.10 -13.57
N ALA A 37 -3.62 4.88 -12.49
CA ALA A 37 -3.86 5.53 -11.21
C ALA A 37 -3.64 7.04 -11.32
N LEU A 38 -4.56 7.79 -10.75
CA LEU A 38 -4.50 9.23 -10.60
C LEU A 38 -4.10 9.57 -9.16
N ARG A 39 -3.67 10.81 -8.94
CA ARG A 39 -3.41 11.33 -7.59
C ARG A 39 -4.56 11.04 -6.61
N ALA A 40 -5.81 11.22 -7.06
CA ALA A 40 -6.99 10.98 -6.23
C ALA A 40 -7.15 9.50 -5.80
N ASP A 41 -6.60 8.55 -6.55
CA ASP A 41 -6.64 7.12 -6.20
C ASP A 41 -5.62 6.81 -5.10
N LEU A 42 -4.41 7.38 -5.22
CA LEU A 42 -3.37 7.28 -4.19
C LEU A 42 -3.81 7.93 -2.88
N ASP A 43 -4.44 9.11 -2.94
CA ASP A 43 -4.95 9.83 -1.76
C ASP A 43 -6.04 9.02 -1.01
N ARG A 44 -6.71 8.08 -1.68
CA ARG A 44 -7.76 7.22 -1.09
C ARG A 44 -7.25 5.85 -0.68
N THR A 45 -6.07 5.46 -1.14
CA THR A 45 -5.51 4.13 -0.87
C THR A 45 -5.31 3.94 0.63
N ARG A 46 -5.74 2.78 1.13
CA ARG A 46 -5.53 2.36 2.52
C ARG A 46 -4.66 1.11 2.53
N PHE A 47 -3.79 1.05 3.52
CA PHE A 47 -2.89 -0.09 3.72
C PHE A 47 -3.22 -0.79 5.03
N ALA A 48 -3.18 -2.12 4.99
CA ALA A 48 -3.26 -2.96 6.18
C ALA A 48 -2.15 -2.63 7.18
N VAL A 49 -2.44 -2.70 8.48
CA VAL A 49 -1.42 -2.58 9.54
C VAL A 49 -1.00 -3.97 10.01
N GLY A 50 0.31 -4.25 9.96
CA GLY A 50 0.90 -5.51 10.43
C GLY A 50 1.73 -5.35 11.72
N LEU A 51 1.94 -6.47 12.44
CA LEU A 51 2.81 -6.55 13.65
C LEU A 51 4.25 -6.10 13.39
N ARG A 52 4.71 -6.19 12.15
CA ARG A 52 5.88 -5.50 11.61
C ARG A 52 5.41 -4.76 10.35
N GLY A 53 5.72 -3.48 10.24
CA GLY A 53 5.28 -2.65 9.13
C GLY A 53 6.19 -1.44 8.92
N TYR A 54 6.12 -0.86 7.74
CA TYR A 54 6.71 0.45 7.47
C TYR A 54 6.02 1.51 8.35
N ARG A 55 6.74 2.57 8.71
CA ARG A 55 6.14 3.65 9.47
C ARG A 55 5.18 4.44 8.57
N MET A 56 3.94 4.61 9.03
CA MET A 56 2.86 5.22 8.24
C MET A 56 3.20 6.64 7.77
N ASP A 57 3.84 7.45 8.61
CA ASP A 57 4.28 8.80 8.24
C ASP A 57 5.31 8.82 7.09
N GLN A 58 6.21 7.83 7.05
CA GLN A 58 7.16 7.70 5.96
C GLN A 58 6.47 7.26 4.67
N VAL A 59 5.58 6.27 4.76
CA VAL A 59 4.77 5.81 3.61
C VAL A 59 3.93 6.96 3.05
N ASP A 60 3.21 7.68 3.91
CA ASP A 60 2.40 8.83 3.55
C ASP A 60 3.24 9.90 2.85
N SER A 61 4.43 10.23 3.38
CA SER A 61 5.32 11.22 2.77
C SER A 61 5.80 10.83 1.36
N VAL A 62 6.02 9.54 1.13
CA VAL A 62 6.43 9.01 -0.18
C VAL A 62 5.26 9.03 -1.15
N LEU A 63 4.08 8.59 -0.72
CA LEU A 63 2.87 8.61 -1.53
C LEU A 63 2.47 10.04 -1.92
N ASP A 64 2.55 10.98 -0.98
CA ASP A 64 2.30 12.41 -1.24
C ASP A 64 3.23 12.96 -2.31
N ARG A 65 4.51 12.61 -2.26
CA ARG A 65 5.47 13.02 -3.28
C ARG A 65 5.15 12.35 -4.62
N LEU A 66 4.89 11.05 -4.64
CA LEU A 66 4.58 10.31 -5.85
C LEU A 66 3.31 10.82 -6.53
N SER A 67 2.28 11.14 -5.75
CA SER A 67 1.04 11.78 -6.22
C SER A 67 1.32 13.08 -6.97
N ARG A 68 2.20 13.94 -6.45
CA ARG A 68 2.59 15.19 -7.14
C ARG A 68 3.40 14.92 -8.41
N ASP A 69 4.34 13.98 -8.33
CA ASP A 69 5.18 13.61 -9.47
C ASP A 69 4.33 13.02 -10.62
N LEU A 70 3.29 12.24 -10.30
CA LEU A 70 2.34 11.70 -11.28
C LEU A 70 1.53 12.80 -11.96
N ASP A 71 0.97 13.75 -11.20
CA ASP A 71 0.24 14.88 -11.77
C ASP A 71 1.13 15.72 -12.70
N GLN A 72 2.38 15.97 -12.30
CA GLN A 72 3.34 16.70 -13.13
C GLN A 72 3.66 15.95 -14.43
N ARG A 73 3.84 14.62 -14.36
CA ARG A 73 4.08 13.78 -15.55
C ARG A 73 2.87 13.77 -16.47
N GLU A 74 1.66 13.66 -15.93
CA GLU A 74 0.43 13.65 -16.74
C GLU A 74 0.24 14.99 -17.45
N ALA A 75 0.47 16.11 -16.75
CA ALA A 75 0.43 17.44 -17.35
C ALA A 75 1.48 17.60 -18.48
N TYR A 76 2.69 17.11 -18.25
CA TYR A 76 3.76 17.14 -19.25
C TYR A 76 3.42 16.29 -20.49
N ILE A 77 2.88 15.09 -20.28
CA ILE A 77 2.44 14.21 -21.37
C ILE A 77 1.28 14.85 -22.15
N ALA A 78 0.31 15.47 -21.47
CA ALA A 78 -0.80 16.15 -22.11
C ALA A 78 -0.34 17.35 -22.97
N GLU A 79 0.68 18.09 -22.53
CA GLU A 79 1.30 19.14 -23.34
C GLU A 79 2.02 18.56 -24.57
N LEU A 80 2.82 17.50 -24.38
CA LEU A 80 3.54 16.85 -25.47
C LEU A 80 2.57 16.28 -26.52
N ILE A 81 1.49 15.64 -26.08
CA ILE A 81 0.43 15.13 -26.95
C ILE A 81 -0.18 16.25 -27.78
N ARG A 82 -0.57 17.36 -27.14
CA ARG A 82 -1.11 18.53 -27.86
C ARG A 82 -0.14 19.08 -28.89
N GLY A 83 1.15 19.17 -28.57
CA GLY A 83 2.18 19.62 -29.51
C GLY A 83 2.35 18.67 -30.70
N LEU A 84 2.31 17.36 -30.47
CA LEU A 84 2.41 16.34 -31.51
C LEU A 84 1.16 16.32 -32.41
N GLU A 85 -0.04 16.46 -31.84
CA GLU A 85 -1.29 16.58 -32.58
C GLU A 85 -1.31 17.84 -33.45
N ALA A 86 -0.87 18.98 -32.93
CA ALA A 86 -0.74 20.22 -33.69
C ALA A 86 0.26 20.09 -34.85
N ALA A 87 1.27 19.22 -34.73
CA ALA A 87 2.21 18.88 -35.79
C ALA A 87 1.69 17.80 -36.75
N GLY A 88 0.43 17.38 -36.64
CA GLY A 88 -0.20 16.39 -37.50
C GLY A 88 0.31 14.96 -37.31
N ARG A 89 0.93 14.66 -36.15
CA ARG A 89 1.45 13.32 -35.84
C ARG A 89 0.33 12.46 -35.28
N ASN A 90 0.23 11.23 -35.79
CA ASN A 90 -0.62 10.21 -35.17
C ASN A 90 0.08 9.68 -33.91
N ILE A 91 -0.58 9.80 -32.77
CA ILE A 91 -0.10 9.30 -31.48
C ILE A 91 -0.86 8.01 -31.17
N PRO A 92 -0.16 6.89 -30.94
CA PRO A 92 -0.83 5.65 -30.57
C PRO A 92 -1.54 5.81 -29.22
N ALA A 93 -2.63 5.05 -29.06
CA ALA A 93 -3.33 4.99 -27.78
C ALA A 93 -2.37 4.54 -26.66
N ARG A 94 -2.51 5.16 -25.49
CA ARG A 94 -1.73 4.77 -24.32
C ARG A 94 -2.05 3.31 -23.96
N PRO A 95 -1.05 2.44 -23.77
CA PRO A 95 -1.29 1.07 -23.34
C PRO A 95 -1.91 1.02 -21.94
N LEU A 96 -2.70 -0.02 -21.69
CA LEU A 96 -3.29 -0.27 -20.38
C LEU A 96 -2.20 -0.46 -19.31
N PRO A 97 -2.50 -0.11 -18.05
CA PRO A 97 -1.55 -0.31 -16.97
C PRO A 97 -1.29 -1.81 -16.79
N GLN A 98 -0.07 -2.16 -16.40
CA GLN A 98 0.27 -3.54 -16.09
C GLN A 98 -0.22 -3.87 -14.69
N VAL A 99 -1.11 -4.86 -14.57
CA VAL A 99 -1.53 -5.42 -13.29
C VAL A 99 -0.56 -6.56 -12.98
N THR A 100 0.19 -6.44 -11.88
CA THR A 100 0.97 -7.56 -11.37
C THR A 100 0.02 -8.44 -10.58
N GLU A 101 -0.36 -9.61 -11.13
CA GLU A 101 -1.04 -10.64 -10.35
C GLU A 101 -0.11 -10.99 -9.19
N ALA A 102 -0.56 -10.77 -7.96
CA ALA A 102 0.24 -11.13 -6.80
C ALA A 102 0.39 -12.66 -6.79
N ASP A 103 1.60 -13.17 -7.06
CA ASP A 103 1.99 -14.56 -6.79
C ASP A 103 1.83 -14.82 -5.29
N GLY A 104 0.62 -15.18 -4.90
CA GLY A 104 0.20 -15.43 -3.54
C GLY A 104 -0.15 -16.89 -3.35
N ASP A 105 0.74 -17.82 -3.71
CA ASP A 105 0.59 -19.22 -3.27
C ASP A 105 1.90 -20.02 -3.25
N GLU A 106 3.00 -19.46 -2.72
CA GLU A 106 4.11 -20.28 -2.25
C GLU A 106 4.27 -20.09 -0.74
N ALA A 107 3.33 -20.69 0.00
CA ALA A 107 3.56 -21.04 1.39
C ALA A 107 4.78 -21.97 1.42
N ALA A 108 5.95 -21.41 1.78
CA ALA A 108 7.14 -22.19 2.05
C ALA A 108 6.77 -23.33 3.01
N PRO A 109 7.17 -24.60 2.74
CA PRO A 109 6.86 -25.70 3.63
C PRO A 109 7.45 -25.39 5.02
N GLU A 110 6.60 -25.41 6.05
CA GLU A 110 7.08 -25.30 7.43
C GLU A 110 8.11 -26.41 7.67
N PRO A 111 9.29 -26.09 8.23
CA PRO A 111 10.28 -27.12 8.52
C PRO A 111 9.70 -28.07 9.56
N ASP A 112 9.67 -29.36 9.23
CA ASP A 112 9.20 -30.43 10.10
C ASP A 112 9.78 -30.25 11.51
N ALA A 113 8.90 -29.91 12.45
CA ALA A 113 9.21 -29.84 13.86
C ALA A 113 9.22 -31.27 14.42
N ASP A 114 10.27 -32.03 14.12
CA ASP A 114 10.63 -33.22 14.89
C ASP A 114 12.15 -33.43 14.85
N ALA A 115 12.80 -33.09 15.96
CA ALA A 115 14.16 -33.48 16.34
C ALA A 115 14.20 -33.84 17.84
#